data_AF-A0A0B8QEV3-F1
#
_entry.id   AF-A0A0B8QEV3-F1
#
_cell.length_a   1.000
_cell.length_b   1.000
_cell.length_c   1.000
_cell.angle_alpha   90.00
_cell.angle_beta   90.00
_cell.angle_gamma   90.00
#
_symmetry.space_group_name_H-M   'P 1'
#
loop_
_entity.id
_entity.type
_entity.pdbx_description
1 polymer ?
#
loop_
_entity_poly.entity_id
_entity_poly.type
_entity_poly.pdbx_seq_one_letter_code
_entity_poly.pdbx_strand_id
1 'polypeptide(L)'
;MYQGDLAKRIVETVNERLGDNPHKLSVEDFASYQVVERKAVQSDYHNHKVVSFGYPASGGVLVSQALTMLEGHDLSQYPITDAEPWRLMVESMRLAKADRIAYAGDPSFIADPTEKLLDETYLKQRAALIPARGINQAVFAGDIYETAPAIDESFESQDTGHISIVDSEGNAIAMTSTVGTGMGSGVMVDGLLLNAQMANFSYTPVRNGKKAPNAIEAGKRPRSAITPTMVMGPRGSLSLCLAVRAVLKSQAMC
;
A
#
# COMPACT_ATOMS: atom_id res chain seq x y z
N MET A 1 -0.02 -6.38 27.17
CA MET A 1 -0.83 -5.58 26.23
C MET A 1 -2.05 -6.35 25.75
N TYR A 2 -1.91 -7.52 25.10
CA TYR A 2 -3.00 -8.22 24.40
C TYR A 2 -3.95 -9.09 25.25
N GLN A 3 -3.62 -9.43 26.50
CA GLN A 3 -4.43 -10.33 27.35
C GLN A 3 -4.67 -9.81 28.77
N GLY A 4 -4.29 -8.55 29.04
CA GLY A 4 -4.35 -7.95 30.38
C GLY A 4 -5.37 -6.82 30.48
N ASP A 5 -5.38 -6.11 31.62
CA ASP A 5 -6.39 -5.09 31.90
C ASP A 5 -6.40 -3.93 30.90
N LEU A 6 -5.26 -3.63 30.27
CA LEU A 6 -5.20 -2.66 29.18
C LEU A 6 -6.09 -3.07 27.98
N ALA A 7 -6.09 -4.36 27.60
CA ALA A 7 -6.94 -4.84 26.50
C ALA A 7 -8.42 -4.69 26.86
N LYS A 8 -8.80 -5.03 28.10
CA LYS A 8 -10.17 -4.87 28.61
C LYS A 8 -10.62 -3.40 28.54
N ARG A 9 -9.80 -2.47 29.04
CA ARG A 9 -10.11 -1.03 29.01
C ARG A 9 -10.22 -0.48 27.59
N ILE A 10 -9.39 -0.94 26.65
CA ILE A 10 -9.52 -0.56 25.24
C ILE A 10 -10.84 -1.07 24.66
N VAL A 11 -11.18 -2.34 24.90
CA VAL A 11 -12.44 -2.96 24.45
C VAL A 11 -13.65 -2.20 24.99
N GLU A 12 -13.67 -1.92 26.30
CA GLU A 12 -14.72 -1.14 26.96
C GLU A 12 -14.84 0.25 26.33
N THR A 13 -13.73 1.00 26.25
CA THR A 13 -13.74 2.38 25.71
C THR A 13 -14.21 2.43 24.25
N VAL A 14 -13.79 1.48 23.42
CA VAL A 14 -14.19 1.44 22.00
C VAL A 14 -15.68 1.11 21.87
N ASN A 15 -16.18 0.11 22.61
CA ASN A 15 -17.57 -0.29 22.51
C ASN A 15 -18.53 0.74 23.12
N GLU A 16 -18.16 1.41 24.21
CA GLU A 16 -18.97 2.50 24.79
C GLU A 16 -19.21 3.63 23.78
N ARG A 17 -18.21 3.94 22.96
CA ARG A 17 -18.32 4.97 21.91
C ARG A 17 -19.24 4.58 20.75
N LEU A 18 -19.61 3.31 20.63
CA LEU A 18 -20.55 2.84 19.61
C LEU A 18 -22.01 3.15 20.00
N GLY A 19 -22.29 3.53 21.26
CA GLY A 19 -23.64 3.78 21.75
C GLY A 19 -24.50 2.53 21.63
N ASP A 20 -25.67 2.64 20.99
CA ASP A 20 -26.61 1.53 20.80
C ASP A 20 -26.20 0.55 19.68
N ASN A 21 -25.10 0.82 18.96
CA ASN A 21 -24.63 -0.10 17.93
C ASN A 21 -24.05 -1.37 18.56
N PRO A 22 -24.14 -2.52 17.87
CA PRO A 22 -23.51 -3.76 18.34
C PRO A 22 -22.01 -3.57 18.60
N HIS A 23 -21.51 -4.21 19.65
CA HIS A 23 -20.09 -4.25 19.96
C HIS A 23 -19.31 -4.83 18.77
N LYS A 24 -18.14 -4.25 18.47
CA LYS A 24 -17.32 -4.60 17.29
C LYS A 24 -15.90 -5.02 17.64
N LEU A 25 -15.53 -4.92 18.91
CA LEU A 25 -14.21 -5.29 19.41
C LEU A 25 -14.38 -6.10 20.70
N SER A 26 -13.61 -7.17 20.83
CA SER A 26 -13.66 -8.10 21.96
C SER A 26 -12.26 -8.34 22.54
N VAL A 27 -12.16 -8.89 23.75
CA VAL A 27 -10.86 -9.26 24.32
C VAL A 27 -10.25 -10.45 23.58
N GLU A 28 -11.09 -11.28 22.97
CA GLU A 28 -10.71 -12.39 22.11
C GLU A 28 -10.01 -11.90 20.83
N ASP A 29 -10.43 -10.76 20.26
CA ASP A 29 -9.75 -10.13 19.11
C ASP A 29 -8.30 -9.75 19.46
N PHE A 30 -8.06 -9.26 20.70
CA PHE A 30 -6.70 -8.98 21.16
C PHE A 30 -5.92 -10.26 21.47
N ALA A 31 -6.52 -11.22 22.16
CA ALA A 31 -5.87 -12.45 22.57
C ALA A 31 -5.46 -13.33 21.38
N SER A 32 -6.22 -13.26 20.28
CA SER A 32 -5.96 -14.01 19.04
C SER A 32 -5.04 -13.27 18.05
N TYR A 33 -4.72 -12.00 18.29
CA TYR A 33 -3.85 -11.24 17.38
C TYR A 33 -2.44 -11.84 17.33
N GLN A 34 -1.94 -12.06 16.11
CA GLN A 34 -0.56 -12.45 15.84
C GLN A 34 0.04 -11.60 14.72
N VAL A 35 1.33 -11.28 14.88
CA VAL A 35 2.14 -10.68 13.83
C VAL A 35 2.36 -11.72 12.74
N VAL A 36 2.21 -11.32 11.47
CA VAL A 36 2.40 -12.22 10.33
C VAL A 36 3.67 -11.82 9.60
N GLU A 37 4.60 -12.75 9.51
CA GLU A 37 5.77 -12.63 8.64
C GLU A 37 5.38 -13.02 7.21
N ARG A 38 5.76 -12.19 6.24
CA ARG A 38 5.46 -12.42 4.82
C ARG A 38 6.72 -12.27 4.00
N LYS A 39 6.80 -13.02 2.90
CA LYS A 39 7.83 -12.81 1.89
C LYS A 39 7.71 -11.41 1.31
N ALA A 40 8.84 -10.72 1.17
CA ALA A 40 8.89 -9.44 0.50
C ALA A 40 8.63 -9.60 -1.00
N VAL A 41 8.02 -8.58 -1.59
CA VAL A 41 7.94 -8.42 -3.04
C VAL A 41 9.32 -8.00 -3.54
N GLN A 42 9.75 -8.61 -4.63
CA GLN A 42 11.01 -8.31 -5.28
C GLN A 42 10.76 -8.07 -6.76
N SER A 43 11.36 -7.01 -7.29
CA SER A 43 11.42 -6.74 -8.73
C SER A 43 12.81 -6.27 -9.11
N ASP A 44 13.15 -6.38 -10.39
CA ASP A 44 14.41 -5.86 -10.91
C ASP A 44 14.16 -4.53 -11.64
N TYR A 45 15.13 -3.62 -11.57
CA TYR A 45 15.13 -2.34 -12.29
C TYR A 45 16.59 -1.92 -12.56
N HIS A 46 17.00 -1.90 -13.83
CA HIS A 46 18.38 -1.54 -14.23
C HIS A 46 19.47 -2.25 -13.39
N ASN A 47 19.42 -3.59 -13.33
CA ASN A 47 20.33 -4.46 -12.56
C ASN A 47 20.32 -4.25 -11.03
N HIS A 48 19.37 -3.49 -10.50
CA HIS A 48 19.12 -3.39 -9.07
C HIS A 48 17.89 -4.21 -8.69
N LYS A 49 17.90 -4.76 -7.48
CA LYS A 49 16.74 -5.45 -6.93
C LYS A 49 16.01 -4.52 -5.97
N VAL A 50 14.76 -4.23 -6.28
CA VAL A 50 13.84 -3.46 -5.41
C VAL A 50 13.11 -4.46 -4.53
N VAL A 51 13.23 -4.29 -3.20
CA VAL A 51 12.63 -5.17 -2.20
C VAL A 51 11.69 -4.34 -1.32
N SER A 52 10.43 -4.73 -1.25
CA SER A 52 9.41 -4.00 -0.49
C SER A 52 8.34 -4.94 0.05
N PHE A 53 7.42 -4.44 0.87
CA PHE A 53 6.27 -5.21 1.33
C PHE A 53 5.33 -5.59 0.17
N GLY A 54 4.74 -6.77 0.28
CA GLY A 54 3.57 -7.21 -0.49
C GLY A 54 2.25 -7.03 0.26
N TYR A 55 1.17 -7.51 -0.33
CA TYR A 55 -0.17 -7.31 0.21
C TYR A 55 -0.34 -7.85 1.66
N PRO A 56 -1.15 -7.19 2.51
CA PRO A 56 -2.08 -6.08 2.21
C PRO A 56 -1.41 -4.70 2.03
N ALA A 57 -0.09 -4.58 2.24
CA ALA A 57 0.64 -3.37 1.87
C ALA A 57 0.86 -3.34 0.35
N SER A 58 0.18 -2.42 -0.30
CA SER A 58 0.06 -2.33 -1.76
C SER A 58 1.14 -1.49 -2.44
N GLY A 59 1.94 -0.76 -1.66
CA GLY A 59 2.90 0.20 -2.17
C GLY A 59 4.05 -0.44 -2.95
N GLY A 60 4.60 -1.54 -2.43
CA GLY A 60 5.74 -2.23 -3.05
C GLY A 60 5.43 -2.73 -4.45
N VAL A 61 4.26 -3.36 -4.63
CA VAL A 61 3.78 -3.82 -5.94
C VAL A 61 3.59 -2.64 -6.89
N LEU A 62 2.94 -1.55 -6.44
CA LEU A 62 2.73 -0.36 -7.27
C LEU A 62 4.05 0.25 -7.76
N VAL A 63 5.03 0.43 -6.86
CA VAL A 63 6.35 0.97 -7.22
C VAL A 63 7.06 0.04 -8.19
N SER A 64 7.01 -1.27 -7.95
CA SER A 64 7.63 -2.27 -8.83
C SER A 64 7.04 -2.20 -10.24
N GLN A 65 5.71 -2.19 -10.38
CA GLN A 65 5.04 -2.05 -11.68
C GLN A 65 5.46 -0.75 -12.39
N ALA A 66 5.43 0.39 -11.69
CA ALA A 66 5.75 1.68 -12.26
C ALA A 66 7.21 1.76 -12.75
N LEU A 67 8.17 1.23 -11.98
CA LEU A 67 9.58 1.17 -12.35
C LEU A 67 9.81 0.26 -13.56
N THR A 68 9.25 -0.96 -13.56
CA THR A 68 9.43 -1.88 -14.69
C THR A 68 8.80 -1.36 -15.97
N MET A 69 7.64 -0.69 -15.92
CA MET A 69 7.08 -0.02 -17.11
C MET A 69 7.97 1.12 -17.63
N LEU A 70 8.76 1.75 -16.77
CA LEU A 70 9.69 2.82 -17.15
C LEU A 70 11.03 2.31 -17.68
N GLU A 71 11.38 1.04 -17.46
CA GLU A 71 12.72 0.50 -17.77
C GLU A 71 13.08 0.58 -19.26
N GLY A 72 12.08 0.59 -20.15
CA GLY A 72 12.27 0.79 -21.59
C GLY A 72 12.55 2.24 -22.00
N HIS A 73 12.49 3.20 -21.08
CA HIS A 73 12.73 4.61 -21.34
C HIS A 73 14.09 5.03 -20.75
N ASP A 74 14.97 5.59 -21.59
CA ASP A 74 16.17 6.26 -21.10
C ASP A 74 15.78 7.61 -20.51
N LEU A 75 15.41 7.64 -19.23
CA LEU A 75 15.05 8.88 -18.53
C LEU A 75 16.27 9.80 -18.33
N SER A 76 17.48 9.25 -18.35
CA SER A 76 18.72 9.99 -18.08
C SER A 76 19.11 10.95 -19.21
N GLN A 77 18.59 10.72 -20.42
CA GLN A 77 18.77 11.62 -21.56
C GLN A 77 18.09 12.99 -21.37
N TYR A 78 17.10 13.08 -20.47
CA TYR A 78 16.32 14.30 -20.24
C TYR A 78 16.86 15.09 -19.04
N PRO A 79 16.97 16.42 -19.13
CA PRO A 79 17.08 17.29 -17.97
C PRO A 79 15.90 17.09 -17.00
N ILE A 80 16.15 17.17 -15.69
CA ILE A 80 15.10 17.06 -14.67
C ILE A 80 14.04 18.17 -14.75
N THR A 81 14.36 19.28 -15.41
CA THR A 81 13.45 20.41 -15.67
C THR A 81 12.48 20.16 -16.82
N ASP A 82 12.72 19.14 -17.64
CA ASP A 82 11.88 18.84 -18.80
C ASP A 82 10.60 18.13 -18.36
N ALA A 83 9.50 18.40 -19.05
CA ALA A 83 8.20 17.81 -18.72
C ALA A 83 8.14 16.30 -19.03
N GLU A 84 8.96 15.80 -19.95
CA GLU A 84 8.89 14.43 -20.46
C GLU A 84 9.18 13.34 -19.41
N PRO A 85 10.28 13.39 -18.62
CA PRO A 85 10.51 12.39 -17.57
C PRO A 85 9.38 12.36 -16.52
N TRP A 86 8.80 13.52 -16.19
CA TRP A 86 7.65 13.61 -15.27
C TRP A 86 6.38 13.04 -15.90
N ARG A 87 6.14 13.29 -17.20
CA ARG A 87 5.01 12.71 -17.93
C ARG A 87 5.08 11.19 -17.93
N LEU A 88 6.22 10.62 -18.30
CA LEU A 88 6.43 9.17 -18.31
C LEU A 88 6.20 8.55 -16.93
N MET A 89 6.76 9.18 -15.88
CA MET A 89 6.56 8.74 -14.49
C MET A 89 5.09 8.80 -14.07
N VAL A 90 4.37 9.88 -14.40
CA VAL A 90 2.94 10.01 -14.10
C VAL A 90 2.12 8.95 -14.85
N GLU A 91 2.39 8.70 -16.12
CA GLU A 91 1.66 7.71 -16.92
C GLU A 91 1.84 6.29 -16.37
N SER A 92 3.08 5.90 -16.02
CA SER A 92 3.34 4.57 -15.42
C SER A 92 2.68 4.44 -14.04
N MET A 93 2.75 5.47 -13.20
CA MET A 93 2.08 5.49 -11.89
C MET A 93 0.55 5.45 -12.00
N ARG A 94 -0.04 6.11 -13.01
CA ARG A 94 -1.50 6.06 -13.26
C ARG A 94 -1.96 4.65 -13.60
N LEU A 95 -1.22 3.94 -14.45
CA LEU A 95 -1.50 2.54 -14.80
C LEU A 95 -1.38 1.61 -13.58
N ALA A 96 -0.26 1.69 -12.85
CA ALA A 96 -0.04 0.87 -11.64
C ALA A 96 -1.08 1.19 -10.54
N LYS A 97 -1.49 2.46 -10.41
CA LYS A 97 -2.57 2.85 -9.49
C LYS A 97 -3.91 2.23 -9.87
N ALA A 98 -4.24 2.13 -11.16
CA ALA A 98 -5.48 1.51 -11.60
C ALA A 98 -5.51 0.01 -11.22
N ASP A 99 -4.39 -0.70 -11.39
CA ASP A 99 -4.26 -2.10 -10.98
C ASP A 99 -4.35 -2.25 -9.46
N ARG A 100 -3.68 -1.36 -8.71
CA ARG A 100 -3.80 -1.29 -7.25
C ARG A 100 -5.24 -1.15 -6.78
N ILE A 101 -6.02 -0.24 -7.38
CA ILE A 101 -7.42 -0.02 -7.00
C ILE A 101 -8.26 -1.27 -7.30
N ALA A 102 -8.00 -1.94 -8.43
CA ALA A 102 -8.78 -3.10 -8.83
C ALA A 102 -8.46 -4.37 -8.00
N TYR A 103 -7.21 -4.57 -7.57
CA TYR A 103 -6.77 -5.89 -7.11
C TYR A 103 -6.19 -5.96 -5.69
N ALA A 104 -5.81 -4.83 -5.08
CA ALA A 104 -5.16 -4.85 -3.78
C ALA A 104 -6.11 -5.22 -2.63
N GLY A 105 -5.73 -6.20 -1.80
CA GLY A 105 -6.44 -6.60 -0.58
C GLY A 105 -5.63 -7.60 0.24
N ASP A 106 -6.17 -8.09 1.36
CA ASP A 106 -5.47 -9.05 2.23
C ASP A 106 -5.36 -10.45 1.56
N PRO A 107 -4.14 -10.96 1.29
CA PRO A 107 -3.95 -12.26 0.63
C PRO A 107 -4.40 -13.45 1.49
N SER A 108 -4.75 -13.23 2.77
CA SER A 108 -5.43 -14.25 3.58
C SER A 108 -6.92 -14.40 3.25
N PHE A 109 -7.50 -13.50 2.44
CA PHE A 109 -8.93 -13.45 2.09
C PHE A 109 -9.20 -13.42 0.59
N ILE A 110 -8.19 -13.06 -0.23
CA ILE A 110 -8.29 -13.01 -1.69
C ILE A 110 -7.11 -13.75 -2.32
N ALA A 111 -7.25 -14.14 -3.59
CA ALA A 111 -6.11 -14.61 -4.37
C ALA A 111 -5.09 -13.47 -4.52
N ASP A 112 -3.85 -13.72 -4.10
CA ASP A 112 -2.76 -12.74 -4.18
C ASP A 112 -2.43 -12.44 -5.66
N PRO A 113 -2.65 -11.20 -6.15
CA PRO A 113 -2.43 -10.86 -7.55
C PRO A 113 -0.98 -10.54 -7.87
N THR A 114 -0.07 -10.56 -6.89
CA THR A 114 1.32 -10.07 -7.03
C THR A 114 2.05 -10.70 -8.22
N GLU A 115 2.03 -12.03 -8.35
CA GLU A 115 2.74 -12.73 -9.43
C GLU A 115 2.23 -12.30 -10.82
N LYS A 116 0.90 -12.16 -10.97
CA LYS A 116 0.29 -11.74 -12.23
C LYS A 116 0.55 -10.27 -12.56
N LEU A 117 0.53 -9.40 -11.55
CA LEU A 117 0.76 -7.96 -11.73
C LEU A 117 2.23 -7.62 -12.02
N LEU A 118 3.15 -8.51 -11.62
CA LEU A 118 4.58 -8.37 -11.86
C LEU A 118 5.11 -9.30 -12.97
N ASP A 119 4.22 -10.00 -13.67
CA ASP A 119 4.58 -10.77 -14.85
C ASP A 119 5.14 -9.86 -15.95
N GLU A 120 6.25 -10.28 -16.56
CA GLU A 120 6.95 -9.48 -17.56
C GLU A 120 6.09 -9.23 -18.82
N THR A 121 5.32 -10.23 -19.24
CA THR A 121 4.44 -10.10 -20.41
C THR A 121 3.31 -9.12 -20.12
N TYR A 122 2.69 -9.23 -18.95
CA TYR A 122 1.67 -8.29 -18.50
C TYR A 122 2.23 -6.86 -18.43
N LEU A 123 3.38 -6.65 -17.79
CA LEU A 123 3.98 -5.33 -17.64
C LEU A 123 4.39 -4.71 -18.99
N LYS A 124 4.84 -5.50 -19.96
CA LYS A 124 5.06 -5.02 -21.34
C LYS A 124 3.78 -4.55 -22.00
N GLN A 125 2.67 -5.28 -21.83
CA GLN A 125 1.36 -4.85 -22.35
C GLN A 125 0.88 -3.56 -21.67
N ARG A 126 1.10 -3.42 -20.36
CA ARG A 126 0.78 -2.19 -19.62
C ARG A 126 1.64 -1.02 -20.09
N ALA A 127 2.95 -1.21 -20.24
CA ALA A 127 3.88 -0.17 -20.71
C ALA A 127 3.51 0.33 -22.12
N ALA A 128 3.03 -0.54 -23.01
CA ALA A 128 2.55 -0.16 -24.34
C ALA A 128 1.34 0.79 -24.33
N LEU A 129 0.64 0.95 -23.20
CA LEU A 129 -0.44 1.92 -23.02
C LEU A 129 0.06 3.33 -22.69
N ILE A 130 1.37 3.51 -22.43
CA ILE A 130 1.99 4.82 -22.25
C ILE A 130 2.15 5.45 -23.64
N PRO A 131 1.47 6.57 -23.95
CA PRO A 131 1.56 7.18 -25.26
C PRO A 131 2.96 7.73 -25.52
N ALA A 132 3.42 7.63 -26.77
CA ALA A 132 4.68 8.24 -27.21
C ALA A 132 4.69 9.77 -27.02
N ARG A 133 3.52 10.42 -27.05
CA ARG A 133 3.32 11.85 -26.75
C ARG A 133 1.96 12.07 -26.10
N GLY A 134 1.86 13.09 -25.24
CA GLY A 134 0.61 13.45 -24.56
C GLY A 134 0.27 12.50 -23.41
N ILE A 135 -1.01 12.41 -23.06
CA ILE A 135 -1.50 11.62 -21.92
C ILE A 135 -2.54 10.60 -22.36
N ASN A 136 -2.57 9.45 -21.70
CA ASN A 136 -3.61 8.47 -21.84
C ASN A 136 -4.88 8.98 -21.13
N GLN A 137 -5.95 9.17 -21.89
CA GLN A 137 -7.23 9.67 -21.38
C GLN A 137 -8.05 8.56 -20.71
N ALA A 138 -7.79 7.29 -21.03
CA ALA A 138 -8.57 6.13 -20.61
C ALA A 138 -7.67 5.14 -19.84
N VAL A 139 -7.46 5.43 -18.56
CA VAL A 139 -6.63 4.59 -17.69
C VAL A 139 -7.53 3.66 -16.88
N PHE A 140 -7.45 2.37 -17.20
CA PHE A 140 -8.13 1.30 -16.49
C PHE A 140 -7.14 0.24 -16.01
N ALA A 141 -7.58 -0.58 -15.06
CA ALA A 141 -6.81 -1.75 -14.64
C ALA A 141 -6.68 -2.73 -15.81
N GLY A 142 -5.51 -3.38 -15.92
CA GLY A 142 -5.34 -4.48 -16.86
C GLY A 142 -6.10 -5.72 -16.39
N ASP A 143 -6.44 -6.62 -17.30
CA ASP A 143 -7.16 -7.84 -16.96
C ASP A 143 -6.18 -8.95 -16.54
N ILE A 144 -6.28 -9.43 -15.29
CA ILE A 144 -5.48 -10.55 -14.77
C ILE A 144 -6.36 -11.72 -14.31
N TYR A 145 -7.68 -11.59 -14.39
CA TYR A 145 -8.66 -12.57 -13.91
C TYR A 145 -9.87 -12.61 -14.84
N GLU A 146 -10.36 -13.81 -15.17
CA GLU A 146 -11.55 -14.00 -16.02
C GLU A 146 -12.76 -13.17 -15.59
N THR A 147 -12.91 -12.92 -14.28
CA THR A 147 -13.90 -12.00 -13.74
C THR A 147 -13.21 -10.96 -12.87
N ALA A 148 -13.15 -9.72 -13.37
CA ALA A 148 -12.67 -8.58 -12.59
C ALA A 148 -13.53 -8.37 -11.33
N PRO A 149 -12.91 -8.08 -10.16
CA PRO A 149 -13.63 -7.75 -8.92
C PRO A 149 -14.29 -6.37 -9.01
N ALA A 150 -15.02 -5.97 -7.96
CA ALA A 150 -15.49 -4.59 -7.87
C ALA A 150 -14.31 -3.64 -7.61
N ILE A 151 -14.39 -2.43 -8.18
CA ILE A 151 -13.46 -1.34 -7.95
C ILE A 151 -13.50 -0.95 -6.47
N ASP A 152 -12.34 -0.90 -5.82
CA ASP A 152 -12.23 -0.43 -4.44
C ASP A 152 -12.45 1.10 -4.36
N GLU A 153 -13.38 1.48 -3.49
CA GLU A 153 -13.59 2.87 -3.08
C GLU A 153 -13.29 2.96 -1.60
N SER A 154 -12.09 3.42 -1.25
CA SER A 154 -11.62 3.58 0.12
C SER A 154 -10.88 4.89 0.31
N PHE A 155 -10.77 5.31 1.56
CA PHE A 155 -9.92 6.43 1.97
C PHE A 155 -8.58 5.89 2.46
N GLU A 156 -7.52 6.68 2.29
CA GLU A 156 -6.25 6.37 2.90
C GLU A 156 -5.54 7.65 3.32
N SER A 157 -5.10 7.67 4.58
CA SER A 157 -4.38 8.80 5.17
C SER A 157 -2.99 8.96 4.57
N GLN A 158 -2.48 10.20 4.62
CA GLN A 158 -1.12 10.56 4.23
C GLN A 158 -0.12 10.55 5.42
N ASP A 159 -0.60 10.22 6.61
CA ASP A 159 0.19 10.32 7.85
C ASP A 159 0.83 9.00 8.25
N THR A 160 2.16 8.96 8.19
CA THR A 160 2.97 7.82 8.62
C THR A 160 4.29 8.33 9.23
N GLY A 161 4.87 7.52 10.11
CA GLY A 161 6.27 7.65 10.55
C GLY A 161 7.12 6.61 9.83
N HIS A 162 8.31 7.01 9.39
CA HIS A 162 9.29 6.10 8.81
C HIS A 162 10.64 6.28 9.48
N ILE A 163 11.33 5.17 9.73
CA ILE A 163 12.73 5.16 10.11
C ILE A 163 13.50 4.22 9.19
N SER A 164 14.71 4.64 8.84
CA SER A 164 15.71 3.84 8.14
C SER A 164 16.95 3.76 9.01
N ILE A 165 17.40 2.54 9.31
CA ILE A 165 18.60 2.30 10.13
C ILE A 165 19.52 1.39 9.33
N VAL A 166 20.81 1.73 9.29
CA VAL A 166 21.88 0.87 8.81
C VAL A 166 22.98 0.90 9.87
N ASP A 167 23.40 -0.27 10.35
CA ASP A 167 24.44 -0.38 11.37
C ASP A 167 25.83 -0.69 10.77
N SER A 168 26.85 -0.75 11.62
CA SER A 168 28.23 -1.02 11.23
C SER A 168 28.49 -2.46 10.77
N GLU A 169 27.60 -3.39 11.09
CA GLU A 169 27.68 -4.80 10.69
C GLU A 169 26.98 -5.05 9.34
N GLY A 170 26.31 -4.02 8.79
CA GLY A 170 25.59 -4.10 7.54
C GLY A 170 24.14 -4.56 7.69
N ASN A 171 23.61 -4.65 8.91
CA ASN A 171 22.18 -4.87 9.10
C ASN A 171 21.42 -3.60 8.74
N ALA A 172 20.24 -3.77 8.17
CA ALA A 172 19.39 -2.66 7.78
C ALA A 172 17.92 -2.89 8.12
N ILE A 173 17.24 -1.81 8.51
CA ILE A 173 15.81 -1.79 8.79
C ILE A 173 15.17 -0.62 8.05
N ALA A 174 14.17 -0.92 7.23
CA ALA A 174 13.20 0.05 6.71
C ALA A 174 11.87 -0.21 7.42
N MET A 175 11.47 0.67 8.34
CA MET A 175 10.25 0.48 9.13
C MET A 175 9.32 1.66 8.96
N THR A 176 8.10 1.37 8.48
CA THR A 176 7.00 2.34 8.41
C THR A 176 5.93 1.96 9.43
N SER A 177 5.59 2.90 10.31
CA SER A 177 4.53 2.74 11.32
C SER A 177 3.49 3.84 11.18
N THR A 178 2.22 3.54 11.45
CA THR A 178 1.12 4.50 11.31
C THR A 178 -0.07 4.18 12.20
N VAL A 179 -0.71 5.23 12.69
CA VAL A 179 -2.02 5.17 13.37
C VAL A 179 -3.18 5.53 12.43
N GLY A 180 -2.92 5.69 11.13
CA GLY A 180 -3.91 6.15 10.14
C GLY A 180 -3.77 7.64 9.92
N THR A 181 -4.78 8.42 10.26
CA THR A 181 -4.76 9.89 10.24
C THR A 181 -4.03 10.44 11.47
N GLY A 182 -3.34 11.59 11.38
CA GLY A 182 -2.57 12.25 12.45
C GLY A 182 -2.73 11.69 13.87
N MET A 183 -3.81 12.07 14.58
CA MET A 183 -4.11 11.61 15.95
C MET A 183 -4.90 10.28 16.01
N GLY A 184 -4.70 9.39 15.06
CA GLY A 184 -5.45 8.15 14.90
C GLY A 184 -6.95 8.40 14.81
N SER A 185 -7.72 7.66 15.61
CA SER A 185 -9.16 7.84 15.80
C SER A 185 -9.51 8.99 16.75
N GLY A 186 -8.52 9.64 17.37
CA GLY A 186 -8.71 10.62 18.45
C GLY A 186 -9.08 10.00 19.80
N VAL A 187 -9.19 8.67 19.89
CA VAL A 187 -9.48 7.95 21.14
C VAL A 187 -8.16 7.61 21.84
N MET A 188 -8.06 7.97 23.12
CA MET A 188 -6.92 7.66 23.97
C MET A 188 -7.35 6.77 25.14
N VAL A 189 -6.57 5.74 25.44
CA VAL A 189 -6.76 4.84 26.58
C VAL A 189 -5.41 4.68 27.28
N ASP A 190 -5.32 5.06 28.55
CA ASP A 190 -4.08 4.99 29.36
C ASP A 190 -2.84 5.60 28.68
N GLY A 191 -3.00 6.72 27.98
CA GLY A 191 -1.92 7.38 27.25
C GLY A 191 -1.60 6.76 25.87
N LEU A 192 -2.30 5.69 25.46
CA LEU A 192 -2.19 5.11 24.13
C LEU A 192 -3.26 5.68 23.20
N LEU A 193 -2.81 6.23 22.09
CA LEU A 193 -3.67 6.71 21.03
C LEU A 193 -4.07 5.56 20.10
N LEU A 194 -5.38 5.36 19.90
CA LEU A 194 -5.90 4.29 19.08
C LEU A 194 -5.92 4.68 17.60
N ASN A 195 -5.54 3.75 16.73
CA ASN A 195 -5.46 3.98 15.30
C ASN A 195 -6.86 4.13 14.64
N ALA A 196 -6.88 4.59 13.39
CA ALA A 196 -8.06 4.70 12.53
C ALA A 196 -7.97 3.78 11.29
N GLN A 197 -7.23 2.66 11.36
CA GLN A 197 -6.93 1.82 10.18
C GLN A 197 -8.16 1.17 9.55
N MET A 198 -9.24 0.97 10.30
CA MET A 198 -10.49 0.43 9.75
C MET A 198 -11.09 1.33 8.65
N ALA A 199 -10.75 2.62 8.62
CA ALA A 199 -11.17 3.55 7.57
C ALA A 199 -10.57 3.25 6.19
N ASN A 200 -9.52 2.42 6.14
CA ASN A 200 -8.88 2.01 4.89
C ASN A 200 -9.66 0.94 4.13
N PHE A 201 -10.66 0.29 4.74
CA PHE A 201 -11.54 -0.63 4.01
C PHE A 201 -12.43 0.11 3.01
N SER A 202 -12.92 -0.60 2.00
CA SER A 202 -13.86 -0.03 1.05
C SER A 202 -15.18 0.36 1.72
N TYR A 203 -15.67 1.56 1.43
CA TYR A 203 -17.01 2.01 1.80
C TYR A 203 -18.11 1.34 0.96
N THR A 204 -17.73 0.79 -0.20
CA THR A 204 -18.62 0.08 -1.14
C THR A 204 -18.15 -1.39 -1.25
N PRO A 205 -18.37 -2.22 -0.22
CA PRO A 205 -17.80 -3.58 -0.17
C PRO A 205 -18.33 -4.51 -1.27
N VAL A 206 -19.55 -4.26 -1.76
CA VAL A 206 -20.17 -4.97 -2.88
C VAL A 206 -20.73 -3.97 -3.87
N ARG A 207 -20.43 -4.14 -5.16
CA ARG A 207 -20.98 -3.34 -6.27
C ARG A 207 -21.37 -4.25 -7.41
N ASN A 208 -22.59 -4.10 -7.92
CA ASN A 208 -23.13 -4.91 -9.02
C ASN A 208 -22.95 -6.43 -8.78
N GLY A 209 -23.16 -6.90 -7.54
CA GLY A 209 -23.01 -8.31 -7.15
C GLY A 209 -21.56 -8.79 -6.99
N LYS A 210 -20.56 -7.94 -7.21
CA LYS A 210 -19.14 -8.28 -7.05
C LYS A 210 -18.56 -7.65 -5.80
N LYS A 211 -17.71 -8.39 -5.09
CA LYS A 211 -17.03 -7.92 -3.87
C LYS A 211 -15.75 -7.16 -4.23
N ALA A 212 -15.48 -6.06 -3.54
CA ALA A 212 -14.20 -5.37 -3.65
C ALA A 212 -13.10 -6.18 -2.93
N PRO A 213 -11.87 -6.26 -3.44
CA PRO A 213 -10.81 -7.05 -2.78
C PRO A 213 -10.50 -6.54 -1.37
N ASN A 214 -10.68 -5.24 -1.14
CA ASN A 214 -10.51 -4.55 0.14
C ASN A 214 -11.87 -4.27 0.83
N ALA A 215 -12.89 -5.09 0.60
CA ALA A 215 -14.11 -5.08 1.41
C ALA A 215 -13.82 -5.48 2.86
N ILE A 216 -14.52 -4.85 3.81
CA ILE A 216 -14.44 -5.14 5.25
C ILE A 216 -14.94 -6.55 5.57
N GLU A 217 -14.16 -7.31 6.35
CA GLU A 217 -14.49 -8.65 6.81
C GLU A 217 -13.84 -8.90 8.18
N ALA A 218 -14.45 -9.77 9.00
CA ALA A 218 -13.88 -10.14 10.30
C ALA A 218 -12.50 -10.81 10.14
N GLY A 219 -11.52 -10.39 10.94
CA GLY A 219 -10.14 -10.89 10.91
C GLY A 219 -9.29 -10.42 9.71
N LYS A 220 -9.89 -9.71 8.74
CA LYS A 220 -9.19 -9.20 7.57
C LYS A 220 -8.38 -7.96 7.91
N ARG A 221 -7.22 -7.80 7.29
CA ARG A 221 -6.40 -6.58 7.42
C ARG A 221 -6.76 -5.61 6.29
N PRO A 222 -6.96 -4.32 6.59
CA PRO A 222 -7.23 -3.34 5.56
C PRO A 222 -6.00 -3.13 4.68
N ARG A 223 -6.23 -2.76 3.42
CA ARG A 223 -5.17 -2.35 2.50
C ARG A 223 -4.39 -1.17 3.08
N SER A 224 -3.08 -1.15 2.84
CA SER A 224 -2.19 -0.05 3.21
C SER A 224 -1.32 0.40 2.03
N ALA A 225 -0.92 1.67 2.00
CA ALA A 225 0.05 2.25 1.06
C ALA A 225 1.45 2.44 1.67
N ILE A 226 1.70 1.89 2.88
CA ILE A 226 3.06 1.87 3.42
C ILE A 226 4.00 1.17 2.41
N THR A 227 5.15 1.79 2.18
CA THR A 227 6.12 1.34 1.16
C THR A 227 7.55 1.36 1.72
N PRO A 228 7.84 0.67 2.84
CA PRO A 228 9.23 0.48 3.26
C PRO A 228 9.97 -0.30 2.16
N THR A 229 11.04 0.31 1.63
CA THR A 229 11.73 -0.17 0.43
C THR A 229 13.24 -0.23 0.68
N MET A 230 13.84 -1.33 0.25
CA MET A 230 15.28 -1.49 0.13
C MET A 230 15.63 -1.69 -1.34
N VAL A 231 16.74 -1.11 -1.78
CA VAL A 231 17.29 -1.34 -3.12
C VAL A 231 18.65 -2.00 -2.96
N MET A 232 18.80 -3.18 -3.54
CA MET A 232 20.05 -3.94 -3.56
C MET A 232 20.75 -3.71 -4.89
N GLY A 233 22.05 -3.43 -4.83
CA GLY A 233 22.89 -3.33 -6.02
C GLY A 233 23.16 -4.70 -6.66
N PRO A 234 23.79 -4.73 -7.85
CA PRO A 234 24.03 -5.95 -8.63
C PRO A 234 24.79 -7.05 -7.90
N ARG A 235 25.59 -6.69 -6.89
CA ARG A 235 26.40 -7.62 -6.07
C ARG A 235 25.71 -8.04 -4.76
N GLY A 236 24.42 -7.72 -4.59
CA GLY A 236 23.67 -8.02 -3.38
C GLY A 236 23.97 -7.10 -2.19
N SER A 237 24.73 -6.01 -2.39
CA SER A 237 24.96 -4.98 -1.37
C SER A 237 23.77 -4.03 -1.29
N LEU A 238 23.40 -3.59 -0.08
CA LEU A 238 22.38 -2.56 0.10
C LEU A 238 22.86 -1.23 -0.53
N SER A 239 22.09 -0.72 -1.49
CA SER A 239 22.34 0.58 -2.13
C SER A 239 21.49 1.68 -1.50
N LEU A 240 20.22 1.40 -1.20
CA LEU A 240 19.29 2.36 -0.59
C LEU A 240 18.37 1.66 0.43
N CYS A 241 18.02 2.37 1.49
CA CYS A 241 17.02 1.98 2.49
C CYS A 241 16.14 3.19 2.77
N LEU A 242 14.87 3.16 2.38
CA LEU A 242 14.00 4.34 2.41
C LEU A 242 12.50 4.00 2.46
N ALA A 243 11.70 5.01 2.72
CA ALA A 243 10.33 5.12 2.25
C ALA A 243 10.01 6.59 1.99
N VAL A 244 9.01 6.84 1.14
CA VAL A 244 8.49 8.19 0.92
C VAL A 244 7.14 8.31 1.62
N ARG A 245 7.00 9.28 2.52
CA ARG A 245 5.72 9.69 3.07
C ARG A 245 4.96 10.49 2.01
N ALA A 246 3.64 10.32 1.92
CA ALA A 246 2.83 11.22 1.11
C ALA A 246 2.98 12.66 1.64
N VAL A 247 3.56 13.55 0.84
CA VAL A 247 3.80 14.95 1.24
C VAL A 247 2.51 15.75 1.04
N LEU A 248 2.17 16.53 2.06
CA LEU A 248 1.05 17.46 2.12
C LEU A 248 0.92 18.26 0.82
N LYS A 249 -0.20 18.09 0.09
CA LYS A 249 -0.73 19.23 -0.67
C LYS A 249 -1.28 20.19 0.38
N SER A 250 -0.56 21.27 0.68
CA SER A 250 -1.24 22.45 1.21
C SER A 250 -2.27 22.85 0.15
N GLN A 251 -3.55 22.63 0.44
CA GLN A 251 -4.58 23.47 -0.16
C GLN A 251 -4.37 24.87 0.42
N ALA A 252 -3.44 25.62 -0.16
CA ALA A 252 -3.53 27.06 -0.10
C ALA A 252 -4.72 27.42 -1.00
N MET A 253 -5.90 27.52 -0.38
CA MET A 253 -6.96 28.35 -0.93
C MET A 253 -6.43 29.78 -0.89
N CYS A 254 -6.05 30.29 -2.07
CA CYS A 254 -6.09 31.71 -2.37
C CYS A 254 -7.26 31.94 -3.32
#